data_AF-A0A453BKN9-F1
#
_entry.id   AF-A0A453BKN9-F1
#
_cell.length_a   1.000
_cell.length_b   1.000
_cell.length_c   1.000
_cell.angle_alpha   90.00
_cell.angle_beta   90.00
_cell.angle_gamma   90.00
#
_symmetry.space_group_name_H-M   'P 1'
#
loop_
_entity.id
_entity.type
_entity.pdbx_description
1 polymer ?
#
loop_
_entity_poly.entity_id
_entity_poly.type
_entity_poly.pdbx_seq_one_letter_code
_entity_poly.pdbx_strand_id
1 'polypeptide(L)'
;MVHGKRLNAQKFSVGGTPRKVLYHSDSRTLLVMRTGLTGASCSSDIVQIDPNNGILLSRFKCELGETAKCIQIAKIGSEQVLIVGTSKSTDRPMMPNGEAESIKGRLIVLSLDTLGSPHECSSFIPTSNLSSSSHTGSFPEIVGYANEDFSSNSMCSSPDDICYNQIQFEQIAGHLRSLTHVTFTGAVLAVYPYLDRYVLAAAGNTLSVFGFVNENPHRMKKYAVSRTRFTITCLKTYGSQIAAGDCRDGVLFCSYHENLRKLELIYADPAQRLVGDVVLLDCETAVVSDRRGSISVLSCPGLEGTL
;
A
#
# COMPACT_ATOMS: atom_id res chain seq x y z
N MET A 1 -28.57 1.13 -25.86
CA MET A 1 -27.10 1.22 -25.66
C MET A 1 -26.46 -0.07 -26.15
N VAL A 2 -25.52 0.02 -27.08
CA VAL A 2 -24.93 -1.13 -27.80
C VAL A 2 -23.99 -1.93 -26.89
N HIS A 3 -24.23 -3.25 -26.76
CA HIS A 3 -23.49 -4.16 -25.88
C HIS A 3 -21.99 -4.32 -26.19
N GLY A 4 -21.52 -3.86 -27.36
CA GLY A 4 -20.14 -4.05 -27.84
C GLY A 4 -19.13 -2.94 -27.56
N LYS A 5 -19.48 -1.87 -26.82
CA LYS A 5 -18.56 -0.76 -26.48
C LYS A 5 -18.22 -0.66 -24.99
N ARG A 6 -18.45 -1.72 -24.22
CA ARG A 6 -18.15 -1.76 -22.78
C ARG A 6 -16.81 -2.43 -22.56
N LEU A 7 -16.02 -1.86 -21.65
CA LEU A 7 -14.82 -2.53 -21.15
C LEU A 7 -15.22 -3.89 -20.56
N ASN A 8 -14.46 -4.93 -20.89
CA ASN A 8 -14.60 -6.21 -20.23
C ASN A 8 -14.19 -6.03 -18.76
N ALA A 9 -15.13 -6.20 -17.85
CA ALA A 9 -14.93 -5.93 -16.43
C ALA A 9 -15.48 -7.09 -15.59
N GLN A 10 -14.65 -7.59 -14.68
CA GLN A 10 -15.03 -8.56 -13.67
C GLN A 10 -15.23 -7.83 -12.33
N LYS A 11 -16.28 -8.20 -11.61
CA LYS A 11 -16.59 -7.64 -10.28
C LYS A 11 -16.54 -8.76 -9.25
N PHE A 12 -15.73 -8.58 -8.21
CA PHE A 12 -15.72 -9.43 -7.01
C PHE A 12 -15.90 -8.56 -5.76
N SER A 13 -16.51 -9.13 -4.73
CA SER A 13 -16.69 -8.44 -3.45
C SER A 13 -15.39 -8.47 -2.67
N VAL A 14 -14.84 -7.29 -2.40
CA VAL A 14 -13.60 -7.18 -1.61
C VAL A 14 -13.86 -6.89 -0.13
N GLY A 15 -15.10 -6.71 0.32
CA GLY A 15 -15.44 -6.31 1.70
C GLY A 15 -14.93 -4.91 2.09
N GLY A 16 -15.68 -4.16 2.90
CA GLY A 16 -15.31 -2.79 3.28
C GLY A 16 -15.15 -1.84 2.08
N THR A 17 -14.61 -0.65 2.32
CA THR A 17 -14.33 0.35 1.26
C THR A 17 -12.86 0.25 0.82
N PRO A 18 -12.56 -0.12 -0.44
CA PRO A 18 -11.19 -0.09 -0.96
C PRO A 18 -10.70 1.37 -1.07
N ARG A 19 -9.51 1.64 -0.55
CA ARG A 19 -8.89 2.98 -0.54
C ARG A 19 -7.68 3.10 -1.46
N LYS A 20 -6.89 2.04 -1.57
CA LYS A 20 -5.77 1.95 -2.51
C LYS A 20 -5.56 0.50 -2.91
N VAL A 21 -5.24 0.28 -4.18
CA VAL A 21 -4.98 -1.05 -4.76
C VAL A 21 -3.62 -1.01 -5.43
N LEU A 22 -2.81 -2.01 -5.16
CA LEU A 22 -1.52 -2.23 -5.81
C LEU A 22 -1.52 -3.62 -6.44
N TYR A 23 -0.84 -3.77 -7.56
CA TYR A 23 -0.55 -5.07 -8.15
C TYR A 23 0.88 -5.47 -7.81
N HIS A 24 1.06 -6.64 -7.19
CA HIS A 24 2.38 -7.21 -6.95
C HIS A 24 2.70 -8.19 -8.07
N SER A 25 3.68 -7.84 -8.91
CA SER A 25 4.04 -8.58 -10.12
C SER A 25 4.49 -10.01 -9.83
N ASP A 26 5.28 -10.18 -8.76
CA ASP A 26 6.02 -11.42 -8.52
C ASP A 26 5.08 -12.53 -8.06
N SER A 27 4.14 -12.21 -7.16
CA SER A 27 3.08 -13.15 -6.76
C SER A 27 1.83 -13.10 -7.63
N ARG A 28 1.75 -12.13 -8.56
CA ARG A 28 0.57 -11.88 -9.41
C ARG A 28 -0.72 -11.67 -8.61
N THR A 29 -0.63 -10.94 -7.50
CA THR A 29 -1.77 -10.69 -6.60
C THR A 29 -2.09 -9.21 -6.47
N LEU A 30 -3.33 -8.88 -6.11
CA LEU A 30 -3.74 -7.54 -5.72
C LEU A 30 -3.54 -7.34 -4.22
N LEU A 31 -2.93 -6.23 -3.83
CA LEU A 31 -2.85 -5.75 -2.45
C LEU A 31 -3.86 -4.61 -2.30
N VAL A 32 -4.87 -4.82 -1.48
CA VAL A 32 -5.98 -3.87 -1.29
C VAL A 32 -5.97 -3.35 0.14
N MET A 33 -5.82 -2.04 0.29
CA MET A 33 -6.02 -1.33 1.55
C MET A 33 -7.50 -0.98 1.69
N ARG A 34 -8.15 -1.44 2.76
CA ARG A 34 -9.61 -1.29 2.98
C ARG A 34 -9.90 -0.56 4.29
N THR A 35 -11.02 0.13 4.36
CA THR A 35 -11.53 0.78 5.58
C THR A 35 -12.99 0.42 5.85
N GLY A 36 -13.41 0.42 7.12
CA GLY A 36 -14.83 0.41 7.49
C GLY A 36 -15.44 -0.99 7.48
N LEU A 37 -14.78 -1.94 8.14
CA LEU A 37 -15.23 -3.33 8.20
C LEU A 37 -16.37 -3.56 9.21
N THR A 38 -16.57 -2.69 10.20
CA THR A 38 -17.68 -2.74 11.19
C THR A 38 -18.07 -1.36 11.73
N GLY A 39 -19.36 -1.15 12.02
CA GLY A 39 -20.00 0.16 12.24
C GLY A 39 -19.67 0.95 13.52
N ALA A 40 -18.73 0.50 14.36
CA ALA A 40 -18.39 1.19 15.61
C ALA A 40 -16.88 1.47 15.79
N SER A 41 -16.01 1.02 14.88
CA SER A 41 -14.58 1.27 14.96
C SER A 41 -14.00 1.53 13.57
N CYS A 42 -13.24 2.63 13.42
CA CYS A 42 -12.47 2.96 12.22
C CYS A 42 -11.33 1.96 12.01
N SER A 43 -11.67 0.69 11.77
CA SER A 43 -10.72 -0.38 11.49
C SER A 43 -10.38 -0.40 10.01
N SER A 44 -9.09 -0.53 9.72
CA SER A 44 -8.56 -0.77 8.39
C SER A 44 -7.81 -2.09 8.37
N ASP A 45 -7.72 -2.68 7.20
CA ASP A 45 -6.82 -3.80 6.96
C ASP A 45 -6.23 -3.73 5.56
N ILE A 46 -5.20 -4.53 5.35
CA ILE A 46 -4.58 -4.75 4.07
C ILE A 46 -4.80 -6.21 3.74
N VAL A 47 -5.31 -6.48 2.54
CA VAL A 47 -5.57 -7.83 2.07
C VAL A 47 -4.87 -8.10 0.76
N GLN A 48 -4.41 -9.34 0.61
CA GLN A 48 -3.91 -9.87 -0.64
C GLN A 48 -5.00 -10.71 -1.30
N ILE A 49 -5.29 -10.44 -2.57
CA ILE A 49 -6.41 -11.03 -3.31
C ILE A 49 -5.88 -11.62 -4.62
N ASP A 50 -6.35 -12.82 -4.98
CA ASP A 50 -6.15 -13.39 -6.31
C ASP A 50 -7.01 -12.62 -7.34
N PRO A 51 -6.40 -11.94 -8.33
CA PRO A 51 -7.13 -11.13 -9.30
C PRO A 51 -8.09 -11.94 -10.20
N ASN A 52 -7.90 -13.25 -10.35
CA ASN A 52 -8.68 -14.06 -11.29
C ASN A 52 -10.06 -14.44 -10.74
N ASN A 53 -10.14 -14.68 -9.43
CA ASN A 53 -11.34 -15.19 -8.76
C ASN A 53 -11.79 -14.32 -7.58
N GLY A 54 -10.99 -13.32 -7.17
CA GLY A 54 -11.30 -12.45 -6.04
C GLY A 54 -11.11 -13.09 -4.66
N ILE A 55 -10.45 -14.25 -4.58
CA ILE A 55 -10.24 -14.98 -3.31
C ILE A 55 -9.22 -14.23 -2.45
N LEU A 56 -9.55 -14.11 -1.16
CA LEU A 56 -8.67 -13.56 -0.13
C LEU A 56 -7.56 -14.57 0.20
N LEU A 57 -6.31 -14.20 -0.07
CA LEU A 57 -5.14 -15.03 0.16
C LEU A 57 -4.51 -14.76 1.53
N SER A 58 -4.36 -13.48 1.89
CA SER A 58 -3.74 -13.08 3.16
C SER A 58 -4.26 -11.75 3.68
N ARG A 59 -4.07 -11.47 4.97
CA ARG A 59 -4.57 -10.26 5.65
C ARG A 59 -3.60 -9.75 6.70
N PHE A 60 -3.45 -8.42 6.78
CA PHE A 60 -2.91 -7.68 7.92
C PHE A 60 -3.97 -6.72 8.46
N LYS A 61 -4.37 -6.88 9.71
CA LYS A 61 -5.36 -6.02 10.37
C LYS A 61 -4.66 -4.90 11.14
N CYS A 62 -5.03 -3.64 10.90
CA CYS A 62 -4.54 -2.51 11.69
C CYS A 62 -5.07 -2.57 13.13
N GLU A 63 -4.41 -1.85 14.03
CA GLU A 63 -4.84 -1.78 15.43
C GLU A 63 -6.22 -1.12 15.58
N LEU A 64 -6.87 -1.34 16.72
CA LEU A 64 -8.10 -0.64 17.05
C LEU A 64 -7.88 0.89 17.05
N GLY A 65 -8.77 1.63 16.37
CA GLY A 65 -8.67 3.08 16.19
C GLY A 65 -7.61 3.53 15.16
N GLU A 66 -6.90 2.58 14.54
CA GLU A 66 -5.90 2.88 13.52
C GLU A 66 -6.49 2.71 12.11
N THR A 67 -6.27 3.74 11.30
CA THR A 67 -6.70 3.79 9.91
C THR A 67 -5.48 3.82 8.98
N ALA A 68 -5.45 2.92 7.99
CA ALA A 68 -4.45 2.95 6.95
C ALA A 68 -4.72 4.11 5.98
N LYS A 69 -3.68 4.85 5.60
CA LYS A 69 -3.76 6.08 4.80
C LYS A 69 -3.04 5.96 3.47
N CYS A 70 -1.89 5.30 3.45
CA CYS A 70 -1.12 5.06 2.24
C CYS A 70 -0.46 3.69 2.28
N ILE A 71 -0.20 3.15 1.10
CA ILE A 71 0.43 1.85 0.89
C ILE A 71 1.29 1.91 -0.37
N GLN A 72 2.46 1.28 -0.38
CA GLN A 72 3.35 1.22 -1.52
C GLN A 72 4.26 -0.01 -1.47
N ILE A 73 4.53 -0.64 -2.61
CA ILE A 73 5.54 -1.70 -2.73
C ILE A 73 6.91 -1.04 -2.86
N ALA A 74 7.90 -1.55 -2.13
CA ALA A 74 9.29 -1.12 -2.20
C ALA A 74 10.22 -2.33 -2.30
N LYS A 75 11.28 -2.20 -3.10
CA LYS A 75 12.35 -3.20 -3.18
C LYS A 75 13.48 -2.81 -2.23
N ILE A 76 13.83 -3.71 -1.31
CA ILE A 76 14.90 -3.54 -0.34
C ILE A 76 15.89 -4.69 -0.54
N GLY A 77 17.04 -4.41 -1.14
CA GLY A 77 17.98 -5.44 -1.57
C GLY A 77 17.34 -6.37 -2.61
N SER A 78 17.29 -7.66 -2.31
CA SER A 78 16.62 -8.68 -3.15
C SER A 78 15.15 -8.89 -2.81
N GLU A 79 14.64 -8.32 -1.70
CA GLU A 79 13.29 -8.57 -1.22
C GLU A 79 12.33 -7.45 -1.63
N GLN A 80 11.07 -7.80 -1.94
CA GLN A 80 9.98 -6.84 -2.04
C GLN A 80 9.21 -6.81 -0.72
N VAL A 81 8.92 -5.61 -0.25
CA VAL A 81 8.15 -5.39 0.98
C VAL A 81 7.02 -4.41 0.71
N LEU A 82 6.03 -4.46 1.59
CA LEU A 82 4.91 -3.56 1.56
C LEU A 82 5.05 -2.51 2.66
N ILE A 83 5.11 -1.25 2.26
CA ILE A 83 5.18 -0.11 3.17
C ILE A 83 3.77 0.44 3.37
N VAL A 84 3.33 0.57 4.63
CA VAL A 84 2.01 1.07 4.99
C VAL A 84 2.15 2.26 5.94
N GLY A 85 1.54 3.39 5.58
CA GLY A 85 1.39 4.54 6.46
C GLY A 85 -0.01 4.59 7.08
N THR A 86 -0.07 4.83 8.38
CA THR A 86 -1.32 4.85 9.15
C THR A 86 -1.49 6.14 9.96
N SER A 87 -2.70 6.32 10.49
CA SER A 87 -3.03 7.30 11.51
C SER A 87 -3.85 6.67 12.62
N LYS A 88 -3.61 7.08 13.85
CA LYS A 88 -4.40 6.72 15.03
C LYS A 88 -4.82 8.01 15.73
N SER A 89 -6.12 8.21 15.83
CA SER A 89 -6.72 9.22 16.71
C SER A 89 -7.11 8.55 18.02
N THR A 90 -6.84 9.20 19.13
CA THR A 90 -7.44 8.81 20.42
C THR A 90 -8.92 9.23 20.40
N ASP A 91 -9.78 8.42 21.01
CA ASP A 91 -11.24 8.48 20.86
C ASP A 91 -11.91 9.73 21.48
N ARG A 92 -11.16 10.74 21.94
CA ARG A 92 -11.73 12.02 22.36
C ARG A 92 -11.52 13.09 21.28
N PRO A 93 -12.60 13.64 20.70
CA PRO A 93 -12.51 14.64 19.64
C PRO A 93 -11.77 15.94 20.04
N MET A 94 -11.61 16.20 21.34
CA MET A 94 -11.10 17.48 21.84
C MET A 94 -10.55 17.30 23.25
N MET A 95 -9.34 17.80 23.48
CA MET A 95 -8.81 17.98 24.83
C MET A 95 -9.73 18.94 25.62
N PRO A 96 -9.79 18.88 26.97
CA PRO A 96 -10.60 19.80 27.76
C PRO A 96 -10.30 21.29 27.54
N ASN A 97 -9.12 21.61 26.97
CA ASN A 97 -8.67 22.95 26.62
C ASN A 97 -9.07 23.41 25.20
N GLY A 98 -9.79 22.61 24.42
CA GLY A 98 -10.17 22.94 23.04
C GLY A 98 -9.12 22.59 21.97
N GLU A 99 -7.99 21.99 22.34
CA GLU A 99 -6.98 21.54 21.37
C GLU A 99 -7.35 20.18 20.75
N ALA A 100 -7.01 19.98 19.48
CA ALA A 100 -7.17 18.69 18.81
C ALA A 100 -6.23 17.66 19.46
N GLU A 101 -6.76 16.49 19.84
CA GLU A 101 -5.92 15.39 20.35
C GLU A 101 -4.86 15.01 19.30
N SER A 102 -3.64 14.73 19.78
CA SER A 102 -2.48 14.51 18.91
C SER A 102 -2.72 13.28 18.01
N ILE A 103 -2.84 13.50 16.70
CA ILE A 103 -2.87 12.39 15.75
C ILE A 103 -1.48 11.77 15.70
N LYS A 104 -1.38 10.47 16.00
CA LYS A 104 -0.16 9.70 15.83
C LYS A 104 -0.21 8.95 14.51
N GLY A 105 0.95 8.76 13.89
CA GLY A 105 1.07 7.94 12.68
C GLY A 105 2.05 6.80 12.90
N ARG A 106 1.92 5.75 12.10
CA ARG A 106 2.92 4.68 12.03
C ARG A 106 3.28 4.40 10.58
N LEU A 107 4.55 4.14 10.37
CA LEU A 107 5.07 3.54 9.14
C LEU A 107 5.35 2.08 9.46
N ILE A 108 4.70 1.16 8.78
CA ILE A 108 4.77 -0.28 9.00
C ILE A 108 5.35 -0.92 7.75
N VAL A 109 6.30 -1.84 7.93
CA VAL A 109 6.87 -2.66 6.85
C VAL A 109 6.31 -4.07 6.99
N LEU A 110 5.61 -4.56 5.96
CA LEU A 110 5.05 -5.91 5.92
C LEU A 110 5.82 -6.77 4.92
N SER A 111 5.95 -8.07 5.21
CA SER A 111 6.48 -9.04 4.25
C SER A 111 5.52 -9.26 3.09
N LEU A 112 6.08 -9.46 1.91
CA LEU A 112 5.38 -10.01 0.75
C LEU A 112 5.99 -11.39 0.48
N ASP A 113 5.47 -12.40 1.17
CA ASP A 113 5.95 -13.77 0.97
C ASP A 113 5.52 -14.21 -0.46
N THR A 114 6.49 -14.51 -1.33
CA THR A 114 6.20 -15.12 -2.63
C THR A 114 5.75 -16.56 -2.41
N LEU A 115 4.50 -16.86 -2.77
CA LEU A 115 3.97 -18.22 -2.85
C LEU A 115 4.83 -19.02 -3.87
N GLY A 116 5.92 -19.62 -3.40
CA GLY A 116 6.87 -20.34 -4.25
C GLY A 116 8.30 -20.49 -3.73
N SER A 117 8.74 -19.78 -2.68
CA SER A 117 10.05 -20.05 -2.07
C SER A 117 9.91 -20.95 -0.83
N PRO A 118 10.40 -22.20 -0.84
CA PRO A 118 10.58 -22.97 0.39
C PRO A 118 11.83 -22.42 1.09
N HIS A 119 11.72 -21.26 1.72
CA HIS A 119 12.73 -20.87 2.70
C HIS A 119 12.40 -21.58 4.00
N GLU A 120 13.21 -22.60 4.25
CA GLU A 120 13.32 -23.41 5.45
C GLU A 120 12.91 -22.64 6.71
N CYS A 121 11.78 -23.04 7.29
CA CYS A 121 11.47 -22.76 8.69
C CYS A 121 12.52 -23.46 9.57
N SER A 122 13.65 -22.81 9.78
CA SER A 122 14.57 -23.13 10.88
C SER A 122 14.03 -22.50 12.16
N SER A 123 13.10 -23.20 12.78
CA SER A 123 12.92 -23.14 14.23
C SER A 123 13.18 -24.54 14.76
N PHE A 124 14.46 -24.87 14.93
CA PHE A 124 14.89 -26.04 15.69
C PHE A 124 14.46 -25.87 17.14
N ILE A 125 13.47 -26.66 17.57
CA ILE A 125 13.30 -27.03 18.97
C ILE A 125 13.68 -28.51 19.04
N PRO A 126 14.78 -28.90 19.72
CA PRO A 126 15.10 -30.30 19.90
C PRO A 126 14.24 -30.81 21.06
N THR A 127 13.24 -31.64 20.77
CA THR A 127 12.68 -32.55 21.77
C THR A 127 13.02 -33.97 21.36
N SER A 128 13.89 -34.57 22.16
CA SER A 128 14.31 -35.95 22.07
C SER A 128 13.19 -36.90 22.54
N ASN A 129 13.22 -38.09 21.92
CA ASN A 129 12.74 -39.40 22.36
C ASN A 129 11.31 -39.87 21.99
N LEU A 130 11.32 -40.87 21.08
CA LEU A 130 10.59 -42.16 21.02
C LEU A 130 9.06 -42.13 21.22
N SER A 131 8.21 -42.70 20.35
CA SER A 131 8.32 -43.99 19.65
C SER A 131 7.19 -44.21 18.62
N SER A 132 7.56 -44.94 17.55
CA SER A 132 6.82 -45.81 16.60
C SER A 132 5.29 -45.92 16.60
N SER A 133 4.67 -45.77 15.41
CA SER A 133 4.24 -46.92 14.57
C SER A 133 3.67 -46.47 13.21
N SER A 134 3.94 -47.31 12.21
CA SER A 134 3.65 -47.23 10.77
C SER A 134 2.18 -47.48 10.40
N HIS A 135 1.71 -46.99 9.24
CA HIS A 135 0.83 -47.64 8.23
C HIS A 135 0.37 -46.57 7.19
N THR A 136 0.96 -46.47 6.00
CA THR A 136 0.60 -47.08 4.69
C THR A 136 -0.72 -46.62 4.02
N GLY A 137 -0.59 -45.89 2.89
CA GLY A 137 -1.46 -45.92 1.68
C GLY A 137 -2.77 -45.11 1.72
N SER A 138 -3.33 -44.57 0.64
CA SER A 138 -3.07 -44.64 -0.82
C SER A 138 -3.97 -43.62 -1.53
N PHE A 139 -3.51 -43.08 -2.67
CA PHE A 139 -4.33 -42.32 -3.64
C PHE A 139 -5.37 -43.23 -4.33
N PRO A 140 -6.39 -42.64 -4.98
CA PRO A 140 -6.56 -43.00 -6.38
C PRO A 140 -6.87 -41.83 -7.32
N GLU A 141 -6.20 -41.89 -8.45
CA GLU A 141 -6.45 -41.30 -9.76
C GLU A 141 -7.71 -41.92 -10.40
N ILE A 142 -8.54 -41.13 -11.09
CA ILE A 142 -9.47 -41.65 -12.11
C ILE A 142 -9.61 -40.65 -13.27
N VAL A 143 -9.43 -41.21 -14.46
CA VAL A 143 -9.47 -40.66 -15.81
C VAL A 143 -10.91 -40.57 -16.32
N GLY A 144 -11.22 -39.61 -17.20
CA GLY A 144 -12.15 -39.88 -18.30
C GLY A 144 -13.07 -38.75 -18.79
N TYR A 145 -12.83 -38.40 -20.06
CA TYR A 145 -13.79 -38.02 -21.11
C TYR A 145 -14.16 -36.54 -21.34
N ALA A 146 -13.81 -36.13 -22.55
CA ALA A 146 -14.27 -34.95 -23.28
C ALA A 146 -15.75 -35.05 -23.64
N ASN A 147 -16.40 -33.89 -23.75
CA ASN A 147 -17.28 -33.54 -24.87
C ASN A 147 -17.43 -32.01 -24.92
N GLU A 148 -17.11 -31.45 -26.08
CA GLU A 148 -17.54 -30.11 -26.47
C GLU A 148 -18.99 -30.19 -26.92
N ASP A 149 -19.85 -29.31 -26.42
CA ASP A 149 -21.14 -29.03 -27.04
C ASP A 149 -21.45 -27.53 -26.93
N PHE A 150 -21.37 -26.86 -28.08
CA PHE A 150 -21.95 -25.55 -28.28
C PHE A 150 -23.47 -25.66 -28.19
N SER A 151 -24.07 -24.98 -27.21
CA SER A 151 -25.50 -24.69 -27.23
C SER A 151 -25.76 -23.27 -26.77
N SER A 152 -26.09 -22.47 -27.77
CA SER A 152 -26.71 -21.16 -27.65
C SER A 152 -28.17 -21.38 -27.24
N ASN A 153 -28.53 -20.92 -26.04
CA ASN A 153 -29.92 -20.63 -25.71
C ASN A 153 -29.99 -19.41 -24.80
N SER A 154 -30.50 -18.33 -25.39
CA SER A 154 -30.94 -17.12 -24.70
C SER A 154 -32.23 -17.41 -23.95
N MET A 155 -32.20 -17.30 -22.62
CA MET A 155 -33.37 -16.94 -21.84
C MET A 155 -32.90 -16.03 -20.70
N CYS A 156 -33.33 -14.77 -20.77
CA CYS A 156 -33.28 -13.85 -19.64
C CYS A 156 -34.21 -14.40 -18.56
N SER A 157 -33.62 -15.09 -17.59
CA SER A 157 -34.26 -15.40 -16.31
C SER A 157 -33.32 -14.90 -15.23
N SER A 158 -33.69 -13.76 -14.64
CA SER A 158 -33.14 -13.27 -13.38
C SER A 158 -33.40 -14.33 -12.32
N PRO A 159 -32.39 -14.86 -11.60
CA PRO A 159 -32.68 -15.58 -10.38
C PRO A 159 -33.06 -14.55 -9.32
N ASP A 160 -34.24 -14.76 -8.75
CA ASP A 160 -34.76 -14.04 -7.60
C ASP A 160 -33.76 -13.96 -6.44
N ASP A 161 -33.93 -12.94 -5.61
CA ASP A 161 -33.20 -12.63 -4.39
C ASP A 161 -32.88 -13.86 -3.51
N ILE A 162 -31.75 -14.50 -3.75
CA ILE A 162 -31.10 -15.34 -2.75
C ILE A 162 -30.25 -14.42 -1.89
N CYS A 163 -30.88 -13.95 -0.81
CA CYS A 163 -30.23 -13.32 0.31
C CYS A 163 -29.14 -14.26 0.85
N TYR A 164 -27.89 -14.08 0.43
CA TYR A 164 -26.72 -14.66 1.09
C TYR A 164 -26.47 -13.95 2.42
N ASN A 165 -27.42 -14.07 3.35
CA ASN A 165 -27.13 -13.99 4.77
C ASN A 165 -26.48 -15.30 5.20
N GLN A 166 -25.22 -15.49 4.81
CA GLN A 166 -24.34 -16.37 5.56
C GLN A 166 -22.90 -16.01 5.23
N ILE A 167 -22.24 -15.50 6.26
CA ILE A 167 -20.81 -15.51 6.51
C ILE A 167 -20.19 -16.71 5.78
N GLN A 168 -19.73 -16.50 4.54
CA GLN A 168 -18.79 -17.43 3.94
C GLN A 168 -17.56 -17.29 4.81
N PHE A 169 -17.31 -18.36 5.56
CA PHE A 169 -16.14 -18.58 6.38
C PHE A 169 -14.96 -17.80 5.82
N GLU A 170 -14.37 -16.96 6.66
CA GLU A 170 -13.02 -16.45 6.49
C GLU A 170 -12.10 -17.68 6.43
N GLN A 171 -12.08 -18.33 5.27
CA GLN A 171 -11.19 -19.42 4.92
C GLN A 171 -9.81 -18.88 5.27
N ILE A 172 -9.15 -19.52 6.23
CA ILE A 172 -8.02 -18.97 6.99
C ILE A 172 -7.04 -18.33 6.00
N ALA A 173 -7.17 -17.01 5.84
CA ALA A 173 -6.29 -16.26 4.99
C ALA A 173 -4.93 -16.26 5.68
N GLY A 174 -3.86 -16.44 4.92
CA GLY A 174 -2.50 -16.28 5.45
C GLY A 174 -2.34 -14.93 6.15
N HIS A 175 -1.29 -14.78 6.97
CA HIS A 175 -1.03 -13.52 7.64
C HIS A 175 0.12 -12.78 6.95
N LEU A 176 -0.13 -11.54 6.52
CA LEU A 176 0.94 -10.63 6.12
C LEU A 176 1.69 -10.21 7.39
N ARG A 177 2.99 -10.53 7.49
CA ARG A 177 3.75 -10.36 8.72
C ARG A 177 4.34 -8.96 8.80
N SER A 178 4.25 -8.33 9.97
CA SER A 178 4.94 -7.06 10.25
C SER A 178 6.42 -7.32 10.58
N LEU A 179 7.31 -6.67 9.84
CA LEU A 179 8.77 -6.81 9.97
C LEU A 179 9.36 -5.75 10.90
N THR A 180 8.93 -4.50 10.72
CA THR A 180 9.35 -3.36 11.56
C THR A 180 8.34 -2.23 11.45
N HIS A 181 8.38 -1.30 12.40
CA HIS A 181 7.57 -0.10 12.35
C HIS A 181 8.24 1.10 13.05
N VAL A 182 7.85 2.31 12.64
CA VAL A 182 8.28 3.56 13.26
C VAL A 182 7.07 4.44 13.52
N THR A 183 7.03 5.09 14.69
CA THR A 183 5.95 6.00 15.08
C THR A 183 6.30 7.46 14.76
N PHE A 184 5.26 8.26 14.50
CA PHE A 184 5.35 9.67 14.14
C PHE A 184 4.39 10.53 14.96
N THR A 185 4.82 11.76 15.23
CA THR A 185 3.96 12.84 15.73
C THR A 185 3.22 13.46 14.54
N GLY A 186 2.17 12.79 14.08
CA GLY A 186 1.39 13.14 12.90
C GLY A 186 1.02 11.91 12.07
N ALA A 187 -0.13 11.95 11.39
CA ALA A 187 -0.55 10.88 10.47
C ALA A 187 0.46 10.70 9.33
N VAL A 188 0.80 9.45 9.00
CA VAL A 188 1.61 9.12 7.82
C VAL A 188 0.69 9.08 6.60
N LEU A 189 0.69 10.15 5.80
CA LEU A 189 -0.26 10.33 4.71
C LEU A 189 0.27 9.92 3.35
N ALA A 190 1.59 9.92 3.16
CA ALA A 190 2.21 9.50 1.92
C ALA A 190 3.50 8.72 2.18
N VAL A 191 3.74 7.71 1.37
CA VAL A 191 4.97 6.91 1.34
C VAL A 191 5.35 6.61 -0.11
N TYR A 192 6.65 6.57 -0.41
CA TYR A 192 7.12 6.25 -1.76
C TYR A 192 8.53 5.64 -1.73
N PRO A 193 8.83 4.59 -2.53
CA PRO A 193 10.19 4.08 -2.69
C PRO A 193 11.06 5.15 -3.34
N TYR A 194 12.35 5.15 -3.04
CA TYR A 194 13.28 6.13 -3.57
C TYR A 194 14.66 5.49 -3.80
N LEU A 195 15.18 5.63 -5.03
CA LEU A 195 16.48 5.10 -5.47
C LEU A 195 16.73 3.61 -5.10
N ASP A 196 15.67 2.79 -5.11
CA ASP A 196 15.71 1.35 -4.82
C ASP A 196 16.35 0.91 -3.48
N ARG A 197 16.55 1.85 -2.57
CA ARG A 197 17.21 1.61 -1.27
C ARG A 197 16.66 2.43 -0.12
N TYR A 198 15.85 3.43 -0.44
CA TYR A 198 15.22 4.31 0.52
C TYR A 198 13.70 4.27 0.42
N VAL A 199 13.07 4.69 1.50
CA VAL A 199 11.63 4.94 1.57
C VAL A 199 11.45 6.36 2.08
N LEU A 200 10.70 7.15 1.33
CA LEU A 200 10.20 8.43 1.77
C LEU A 200 8.91 8.23 2.55
N ALA A 201 8.78 8.91 3.67
CA ALA A 201 7.54 8.94 4.43
C ALA A 201 7.21 10.39 4.83
N ALA A 202 5.99 10.79 4.55
CA ALA A 202 5.46 12.08 4.95
C ALA A 202 4.45 11.92 6.09
N ALA A 203 4.78 12.52 7.23
CA ALA A 203 3.95 12.50 8.42
C ALA A 203 3.64 13.93 8.88
N GLY A 204 2.37 14.34 8.75
CA GLY A 204 2.00 15.75 8.91
C GLY A 204 2.84 16.65 8.00
N ASN A 205 3.50 17.65 8.59
CA ASN A 205 4.39 18.58 7.88
C ASN A 205 5.87 18.15 7.90
N THR A 206 6.15 16.85 8.03
CA THR A 206 7.51 16.33 8.12
C THR A 206 7.74 15.31 7.00
N LEU A 207 8.77 15.54 6.19
CA LEU A 207 9.27 14.59 5.19
C LEU A 207 10.51 13.89 5.74
N SER A 208 10.49 12.55 5.77
CA SER A 208 11.60 11.74 6.28
C SER A 208 12.12 10.78 5.20
N VAL A 209 13.44 10.59 5.18
CA VAL A 209 14.11 9.56 4.37
C VAL A 209 14.52 8.42 5.29
N PHE A 210 14.06 7.21 4.97
CA PHE A 210 14.45 5.97 5.64
C PHE A 210 15.27 5.11 4.70
N GLY A 211 16.23 4.38 5.24
CA GLY A 211 16.95 3.31 4.55
C GLY A 211 17.05 2.09 5.45
N PHE A 212 17.60 1.00 4.92
CA PHE A 212 17.62 -0.29 5.61
C PHE A 212 19.06 -0.75 5.80
N VAL A 213 19.44 -0.99 7.05
CA VAL A 213 20.83 -1.36 7.38
C VAL A 213 21.12 -2.76 6.85
N ASN A 214 22.18 -2.88 6.03
CA ASN A 214 22.54 -4.11 5.33
C ASN A 214 21.37 -4.67 4.50
N GLU A 215 20.54 -3.78 3.94
CA GLU A 215 19.39 -4.16 3.11
C GLU A 215 18.39 -5.08 3.83
N ASN A 216 18.39 -5.08 5.17
CA ASN A 216 17.49 -5.89 5.95
C ASN A 216 16.20 -5.11 6.27
N PRO A 217 15.01 -5.57 5.82
CA PRO A 217 13.73 -4.92 6.08
C PRO A 217 13.39 -4.73 7.57
N HIS A 218 13.94 -5.56 8.46
CA HIS A 218 13.75 -5.44 9.90
C HIS A 218 14.54 -4.27 10.50
N ARG A 219 15.57 -3.77 9.81
CA ARG A 219 16.54 -2.78 10.31
C ARG A 219 16.38 -1.43 9.63
N MET A 220 15.16 -0.89 9.65
CA MET A 220 14.87 0.44 9.12
C MET A 220 15.52 1.54 9.97
N LYS A 221 16.17 2.51 9.33
CA LYS A 221 16.86 3.64 9.94
C LYS A 221 16.47 4.94 9.26
N LYS A 222 16.21 5.97 10.07
CA LYS A 222 15.97 7.34 9.59
C LYS A 222 17.29 8.02 9.25
N TYR A 223 17.42 8.53 8.03
CA TYR A 223 18.63 9.19 7.54
C TYR A 223 18.50 10.71 7.53
N ALA A 224 17.35 11.23 7.07
CA ALA A 224 17.12 12.66 6.97
C ALA A 224 15.68 13.01 7.32
N VAL A 225 15.49 14.24 7.76
CA VAL A 225 14.19 14.84 8.04
C VAL A 225 14.21 16.28 7.57
N SER A 226 13.15 16.70 6.90
CA SER A 226 12.86 18.10 6.61
C SER A 226 11.44 18.44 7.05
N ARG A 227 11.25 19.68 7.50
CA ARG A 227 9.95 20.22 7.83
C ARG A 227 9.45 21.10 6.71
N THR A 228 8.19 20.91 6.36
CA THR A 228 7.44 21.75 5.43
C THR A 228 6.52 22.68 6.20
N ARG A 229 6.03 23.71 5.51
CA ARG A 229 5.04 24.64 6.08
C ARG A 229 3.71 23.94 6.34
N PHE A 230 3.28 23.11 5.39
CA PHE A 230 1.99 22.43 5.42
C PHE A 230 2.11 20.92 5.37
N THR A 231 1.01 20.26 5.69
CA THR A 231 0.94 18.80 5.71
C THR A 231 1.07 18.26 4.30
N ILE A 232 2.03 17.35 4.10
CA ILE A 232 2.24 16.66 2.83
C ILE A 232 1.21 15.54 2.73
N THR A 233 0.56 15.43 1.57
CA THR A 233 -0.54 14.51 1.33
C THR A 233 -0.26 13.49 0.24
N CYS A 234 0.69 13.78 -0.65
CA CYS A 234 1.15 12.85 -1.69
C CYS A 234 2.66 13.00 -1.91
N LEU A 235 3.28 11.91 -2.36
CA LEU A 235 4.71 11.83 -2.69
C LEU A 235 4.88 11.07 -4.01
N LYS A 236 5.79 11.56 -4.85
CA LYS A 236 6.32 10.83 -6.01
C LYS A 236 7.80 11.07 -6.17
N THR A 237 8.45 10.16 -6.86
CA THR A 237 9.86 10.29 -7.21
C THR A 237 10.09 9.92 -8.66
N TYR A 238 11.06 10.57 -9.28
CA TYR A 238 11.61 10.21 -10.59
C TYR A 238 13.12 10.44 -10.53
N GLY A 239 13.90 9.36 -10.64
CA GLY A 239 15.34 9.42 -10.33
C GLY A 239 15.58 9.97 -8.92
N SER A 240 16.42 11.00 -8.80
CA SER A 240 16.75 11.70 -7.55
C SER A 240 15.75 12.81 -7.18
N GLN A 241 14.79 13.12 -8.06
CA GLN A 241 13.82 14.18 -7.81
C GLN A 241 12.66 13.65 -6.96
N ILE A 242 12.27 14.44 -5.97
CA ILE A 242 11.16 14.16 -5.05
C ILE A 242 10.12 15.25 -5.23
N ALA A 243 8.89 14.87 -5.56
CA ALA A 243 7.73 15.77 -5.55
C ALA A 243 6.88 15.49 -4.32
N ALA A 244 6.65 16.52 -3.50
CA ALA A 244 5.82 16.47 -2.31
C ALA A 244 4.65 17.45 -2.44
N GLY A 245 3.45 16.93 -2.64
CA GLY A 245 2.23 17.74 -2.71
C GLY A 245 1.63 17.97 -1.34
N ASP A 246 1.47 19.23 -0.95
CA ASP A 246 0.91 19.60 0.34
C ASP A 246 -0.59 19.95 0.25
N CYS A 247 -1.21 20.12 1.42
CA CYS A 247 -2.64 20.37 1.52
C CYS A 247 -3.05 21.83 1.24
N ARG A 248 -2.14 22.75 0.87
CA ARG A 248 -2.45 24.18 0.81
C ARG A 248 -1.69 24.98 -0.25
N ASP A 249 -0.36 24.97 -0.23
CA ASP A 249 0.49 25.82 -1.06
C ASP A 249 0.78 25.19 -2.42
N GLY A 250 0.86 23.87 -2.55
CA GLY A 250 1.07 23.21 -3.84
C GLY A 250 2.09 22.09 -3.75
N VAL A 251 2.92 21.97 -4.78
CA VAL A 251 3.99 20.95 -4.85
C VAL A 251 5.35 21.53 -4.52
N LEU A 252 6.10 20.83 -3.69
CA LEU A 252 7.51 21.10 -3.38
C LEU A 252 8.38 20.08 -4.11
N PHE A 253 9.40 20.56 -4.82
CA PHE A 253 10.39 19.73 -5.49
C PHE A 253 11.66 19.71 -4.66
N CYS A 254 12.03 18.53 -4.18
CA CYS A 254 13.17 18.33 -3.29
C CYS A 254 14.18 17.35 -3.90
N SER A 255 15.41 17.41 -3.41
CA SER A 255 16.42 16.37 -3.63
C SER A 255 17.04 15.94 -2.30
N TYR A 256 17.46 14.67 -2.24
CA TYR A 256 18.16 14.12 -1.09
C TYR A 256 19.66 14.02 -1.37
N HIS A 257 20.45 14.75 -0.60
CA HIS A 257 21.91 14.67 -0.61
C HIS A 257 22.40 13.59 0.35
N GLU A 258 22.81 12.45 -0.19
CA GLU A 258 23.24 11.29 0.62
C GLU A 258 24.41 11.61 1.57
N ASN A 259 25.43 12.31 1.05
CA ASN A 259 26.65 12.65 1.79
C ASN A 259 26.35 13.53 3.02
N LEU A 260 25.44 14.50 2.85
CA LEU A 260 25.06 15.45 3.89
C LEU A 260 23.89 14.95 4.74
N ARG A 261 23.25 13.84 4.33
CA ARG A 261 21.99 13.35 4.87
C ARG A 261 20.95 14.46 5.02
N LYS A 262 20.81 15.28 3.97
CA LYS A 262 19.96 16.47 3.97
C LYS A 262 18.97 16.42 2.81
N LEU A 263 17.72 16.76 3.08
CA LEU A 263 16.73 17.09 2.06
C LEU A 263 16.83 18.58 1.75
N GLU A 264 16.97 18.91 0.48
CA GLU A 264 17.01 20.28 -0.02
C GLU A 264 15.78 20.57 -0.88
N LEU A 265 15.14 21.71 -0.64
CA LEU A 265 14.08 22.23 -1.50
C LEU A 265 14.75 22.92 -2.70
N ILE A 266 14.40 22.48 -3.91
CA ILE A 266 14.92 23.04 -5.16
C ILE A 266 13.92 24.05 -5.72
N TYR A 267 12.67 23.63 -5.88
CA TYR A 267 11.60 24.46 -6.45
C TYR A 267 10.31 24.31 -5.66
N ALA A 268 9.43 25.31 -5.77
CA ALA A 268 8.09 25.27 -5.23
C ALA A 268 7.09 25.68 -6.32
N ASP A 269 5.88 25.15 -6.24
CA ASP A 269 4.77 25.53 -7.12
C ASP A 269 4.54 27.05 -7.03
N PRO A 270 4.52 27.77 -8.16
CA PRO A 270 4.28 29.22 -8.16
C PRO A 270 2.83 29.58 -7.82
N ALA A 271 1.91 28.62 -7.82
CA ALA A 271 0.50 28.85 -7.58
C ALA A 271 0.02 28.08 -6.35
N GLN A 272 -0.85 28.71 -5.57
CA GLN A 272 -1.48 28.06 -4.42
C GLN A 272 -2.47 26.98 -4.89
N ARG A 273 -2.23 25.72 -4.49
CA ARG A 273 -3.08 24.59 -4.89
C ARG A 273 -3.34 23.63 -3.73
N LEU A 274 -4.60 23.21 -3.61
CA LEU A 274 -4.99 22.09 -2.74
C LEU A 274 -4.66 20.78 -3.46
N VAL A 275 -3.43 20.29 -3.34
CA VAL A 275 -2.98 19.14 -4.13
C VAL A 275 -3.85 17.90 -3.85
N GLY A 276 -4.31 17.28 -4.94
CA GLY A 276 -4.99 15.98 -4.95
C GLY A 276 -3.98 14.85 -5.09
N ASP A 277 -3.22 14.88 -6.19
CA ASP A 277 -2.09 13.98 -6.46
C ASP A 277 -1.10 14.65 -7.41
N VAL A 278 0.14 14.16 -7.41
CA VAL A 278 1.20 14.59 -8.33
C VAL A 278 1.73 13.37 -9.07
N VAL A 279 2.22 13.55 -10.29
CA VAL A 279 2.97 12.56 -11.06
C VAL A 279 4.17 13.26 -11.69
N LEU A 280 5.34 12.65 -11.59
CA LEU A 280 6.54 13.08 -12.33
C LEU A 280 6.59 12.28 -13.63
N LEU A 281 6.62 12.98 -14.77
CA LEU A 281 6.75 12.35 -16.09
C LEU A 281 8.23 12.12 -16.42
N ASP A 282 9.06 13.08 -16.04
CA ASP A 282 10.52 13.06 -16.17
C ASP A 282 11.14 13.91 -15.04
N CYS A 283 12.41 14.31 -15.18
CA CYS A 283 13.13 15.11 -14.18
C CYS A 283 12.74 16.60 -14.16
N GLU A 284 11.99 17.08 -15.15
CA GLU A 284 11.64 18.49 -15.33
C GLU A 284 10.14 18.73 -15.30
N THR A 285 9.35 17.70 -15.56
CA THR A 285 7.91 17.81 -15.82
C THR A 285 7.10 17.06 -14.78
N ALA A 286 6.21 17.79 -14.11
CA ALA A 286 5.24 17.27 -13.17
C ALA A 286 3.82 17.59 -13.62
N VAL A 287 2.92 16.62 -13.48
CA VAL A 287 1.49 16.82 -13.61
C VAL A 287 0.86 16.82 -12.23
N VAL A 288 0.14 17.87 -11.91
CA VAL A 288 -0.48 18.09 -10.61
C VAL A 288 -1.99 18.14 -10.80
N SER A 289 -2.71 17.34 -10.03
CA SER A 289 -4.15 17.46 -9.88
C SER A 289 -4.47 18.19 -8.57
N ASP A 290 -5.50 19.03 -8.58
CA ASP A 290 -6.00 19.65 -7.35
C ASP A 290 -7.35 19.04 -6.91
N ARG A 291 -7.73 19.27 -5.66
CA ARG A 291 -8.98 18.79 -5.08
C ARG A 291 -10.23 19.50 -5.62
N ARG A 292 -10.05 20.53 -6.45
CA ARG A 292 -11.13 21.25 -7.15
C ARG A 292 -11.36 20.70 -8.56
N GLY A 293 -10.56 19.73 -9.00
CA GLY A 293 -10.68 19.07 -10.29
C GLY A 293 -9.82 19.66 -11.39
N SER A 294 -8.94 20.63 -11.09
CA SER A 294 -8.01 21.18 -12.08
C SER A 294 -6.80 20.24 -12.26
N ILE A 295 -6.25 20.25 -13.46
CA ILE A 295 -4.96 19.62 -13.78
C ILE A 295 -4.02 20.71 -14.28
N SER A 296 -2.80 20.73 -13.76
CA SER A 296 -1.75 21.67 -14.16
C SER A 296 -0.49 20.91 -14.48
N VAL A 297 0.24 21.37 -15.49
CA VAL A 297 1.57 20.87 -15.81
C VAL A 297 2.57 21.90 -15.34
N LEU A 298 3.48 21.48 -14.46
CA LEU A 298 4.61 22.27 -14.02
C LEU A 298 5.82 21.75 -14.78
N SER A 299 6.53 22.64 -15.44
CA SER A 299 7.82 22.32 -16.04
C SER A 299 8.84 23.27 -15.47
N CYS A 300 9.97 22.71 -15.05
CA CYS A 300 11.14 23.48 -14.70
C CYS A 300 12.23 23.14 -15.71
N PRO A 301 12.55 24.03 -16.66
CA PRO A 301 13.71 23.82 -17.52
C PRO A 301 14.96 23.84 -16.63
N GLY A 302 15.64 22.70 -16.51
CA GLY A 302 16.92 22.63 -15.84
C GLY A 302 17.98 23.29 -16.71
N LEU A 303 18.75 24.19 -16.10
CA LEU A 303 20.03 24.73 -16.59
C LEU A 303 20.77 23.80 -17.58
N GLU A 304 20.54 24.00 -18.88
CA GLU A 304 21.52 23.62 -19.89
C GLU A 304 22.65 24.67 -19.86
N GLY A 305 23.82 24.28 -19.36
CA GLY A 305 25.09 24.90 -19.73
C GLY A 305 25.71 25.90 -18.74
N THR A 306 26.35 25.37 -17.69
CA THR A 306 27.66 25.92 -17.28
C THR A 306 28.68 24.78 -17.35
N LEU A 307 29.19 24.56 -18.56
CA LEU A 307 30.50 23.94 -18.80
C LEU A 307 31.60 24.98 -18.54
#